data_AF-A0A932EFN4-F1
#
_entry.id   AF-A0A932EFN4-F1
#
_cell.length_a   1.000
_cell.length_b   1.000
_cell.length_c   1.000
_cell.angle_alpha   90.00
_cell.angle_beta   90.00
_cell.angle_gamma   90.00
#
_symmetry.space_group_name_H-M   'P 1'
#
loop_
_entity.id
_entity.type
_entity.pdbx_description
1 polymer ?
#
loop_
_entity_poly.entity_id
_entity_poly.type
_entity_poly.pdbx_seq_one_letter_code
_entity_poly.pdbx_strand_id
1 'polypeptide(L)'
;MDTLSLLNAKSLFRFTGPPEHWLTAVKYMTWGLEDKYKEGWARIRPGDIFLIHSTQNSYFKNAKSGIIGLGVVGPDFSIKKNLLWLYETSNNINKWPLLVPLSEIYLFSELPPVEKWENPSKQNLDPTKNLIDALIKNYIPLSQIKGFPQMGSFSGVSPDVARQILFDKRPLYLYTDHGVTQIIEKDTTDKKAEEINRKFDVVKNSKEAMRYADTLKIFESVKTRIIREPTSQYSRDNELLDRANTAHQTILQQLINLFRSHGYETFSSPFVDMFAHNENRSFLFEVKSTENSNFRTQARKGIAQLLEYEYFDVQKFAKDNELTFHEQHKLIIPSKQPKDVNYVTFINSLRIGVAMVESKNLKPVGTDFGFSKI
;
A
#
# COMPACT_ATOMS: atom_id res chain seq x y z
N MET A 1 14.29 -11.60 0.53
CA MET A 1 14.81 -10.34 1.14
C MET A 1 14.72 -10.48 2.65
N ASP A 2 15.65 -9.94 3.44
CA ASP A 2 15.45 -9.91 4.89
C ASP A 2 14.35 -8.89 5.22
N THR A 3 13.48 -9.22 6.18
CA THR A 3 12.31 -8.44 6.64
C THR A 3 12.68 -6.98 6.94
N LEU A 4 13.93 -6.75 7.37
CA LEU A 4 14.50 -5.43 7.64
C LEU A 4 14.48 -4.48 6.42
N SER A 5 14.76 -5.01 5.23
CA SER A 5 14.87 -4.23 4.00
C SER A 5 13.52 -3.69 3.53
N LEU A 6 12.47 -4.50 3.67
CA LEU A 6 11.07 -4.15 3.39
C LEU A 6 10.51 -3.18 4.43
N LEU A 7 10.88 -3.33 5.71
CA LEU A 7 10.45 -2.39 6.74
C LEU A 7 11.06 -1.00 6.57
N ASN A 8 12.31 -0.95 6.12
CA ASN A 8 12.98 0.30 5.80
C ASN A 8 12.45 0.95 4.51
N ALA A 9 11.54 0.29 3.78
CA ALA A 9 10.95 0.84 2.56
C ALA A 9 9.68 1.65 2.79
N LYS A 10 8.91 1.26 3.81
CA LYS A 10 7.64 1.86 4.17
C LYS A 10 7.85 2.84 5.32
N SER A 11 7.12 3.95 5.31
CA SER A 11 7.10 4.82 6.47
C SER A 11 6.33 4.13 7.59
N LEU A 12 6.83 4.28 8.82
CA LEU A 12 6.24 3.66 9.99
C LEU A 12 5.59 4.75 10.83
N PHE A 13 4.28 4.66 10.99
CA PHE A 13 3.50 5.58 11.79
C PHE A 13 2.89 4.89 12.99
N ARG A 14 2.47 5.69 13.96
CA ARG A 14 1.55 5.29 14.99
C ARG A 14 0.34 6.19 14.92
N PHE A 15 -0.82 5.56 14.95
CA PHE A 15 -2.09 6.21 15.21
C PHE A 15 -2.52 5.84 16.62
N THR A 16 -3.02 6.83 17.37
CA THR A 16 -3.38 6.69 18.77
C THR A 16 -4.78 7.22 19.00
N GLY A 17 -5.62 6.41 19.63
CA GLY A 17 -6.97 6.80 20.03
C GLY A 17 -7.63 5.78 20.95
N PRO A 18 -8.84 6.06 21.43
CA PRO A 18 -9.56 5.15 22.30
C PRO A 18 -10.08 3.91 21.54
N PRO A 19 -10.33 2.79 22.23
CA PRO A 19 -10.71 1.53 21.59
C PRO A 19 -12.03 1.60 20.81
N GLU A 20 -13.01 2.40 21.25
CA GLU A 20 -14.25 2.62 20.50
C GLU A 20 -14.01 3.30 19.14
N HIS A 21 -12.98 4.14 19.00
CA HIS A 21 -12.63 4.69 17.70
C HIS A 21 -12.00 3.65 16.79
N TRP A 22 -11.23 2.73 17.36
CA TRP A 22 -10.65 1.63 16.62
C TRP A 22 -11.72 0.67 16.10
N LEU A 23 -12.80 0.45 16.85
CA LEU A 23 -13.96 -0.28 16.33
C LEU A 23 -14.54 0.43 15.10
N THR A 24 -14.83 1.73 15.18
CA THR A 24 -15.25 2.51 13.99
C THR A 24 -14.28 2.37 12.83
N ALA A 25 -12.97 2.42 13.09
CA ALA A 25 -11.94 2.32 12.07
C ALA A 25 -11.87 0.94 11.41
N VAL A 26 -12.07 -0.14 12.18
CA VAL A 26 -12.17 -1.51 11.66
C VAL A 26 -13.44 -1.68 10.82
N LYS A 27 -14.56 -1.10 11.25
CA LYS A 27 -15.84 -1.22 10.54
C LYS A 27 -15.83 -0.52 9.17
N TYR A 28 -15.19 0.64 9.09
CA TYR A 28 -15.19 1.48 7.89
C TYR A 28 -13.85 1.55 7.18
N MET A 29 -12.87 0.77 7.63
CA MET A 29 -11.51 0.74 7.07
C MET A 29 -10.90 2.15 6.90
N THR A 30 -11.08 3.01 7.90
CA THR A 30 -10.61 4.40 7.86
C THR A 30 -10.20 4.94 9.23
N TRP A 31 -9.18 5.80 9.28
CA TRP A 31 -8.75 6.49 10.49
C TRP A 31 -8.80 8.01 10.32
N GLY A 32 -9.24 8.74 11.34
CA GLY A 32 -9.33 10.19 11.30
C GLY A 32 -8.20 10.88 12.06
N LEU A 33 -7.66 11.96 11.49
CA LEU A 33 -6.73 12.88 12.13
C LEU A 33 -7.35 14.27 12.32
N GLU A 34 -6.92 14.96 13.39
CA GLU A 34 -7.28 16.36 13.63
C GLU A 34 -6.59 17.27 12.60
N ASP A 35 -7.19 18.43 12.31
CA ASP A 35 -6.67 19.40 11.34
C ASP A 35 -5.23 19.86 11.62
N LYS A 36 -4.83 19.91 12.90
CA LYS A 36 -3.45 20.26 13.28
C LYS A 36 -2.40 19.30 12.71
N TYR A 37 -2.80 18.12 12.25
CA TYR A 37 -1.92 17.13 11.62
C TYR A 37 -1.95 17.19 10.08
N LYS A 38 -2.54 18.21 9.45
CA LYS A 38 -2.67 18.30 7.99
C LYS A 38 -1.36 18.11 7.23
N GLU A 39 -0.27 18.73 7.70
CA GLU A 39 1.06 18.53 7.11
C GLU A 39 1.56 17.09 7.29
N GLY A 40 1.28 16.49 8.43
CA GLY A 40 1.59 15.10 8.73
C GLY A 40 0.82 14.13 7.83
N TRP A 41 -0.49 14.37 7.69
CA TRP A 41 -1.42 13.63 6.86
C TRP A 41 -1.02 13.66 5.39
N ALA A 42 -0.60 14.81 4.86
CA ALA A 42 -0.13 14.97 3.48
C ALA A 42 1.17 14.18 3.17
N ARG A 43 1.90 13.70 4.20
CA ARG A 43 3.09 12.86 4.02
C ARG A 43 2.80 11.37 4.05
N ILE A 44 1.62 10.97 4.50
CA ILE A 44 1.21 9.56 4.55
C ILE A 44 0.91 9.13 3.12
N ARG A 45 1.43 7.97 2.71
CA ARG A 45 1.24 7.42 1.38
C ARG A 45 0.58 6.04 1.46
N PRO A 46 -0.14 5.62 0.40
CA PRO A 46 -0.60 4.24 0.29
C PRO A 46 0.55 3.26 0.50
N GLY A 47 0.21 2.21 1.24
CA GLY A 47 1.08 1.14 1.68
C GLY A 47 2.11 1.50 2.77
N ASP A 48 2.10 2.72 3.32
CA ASP A 48 2.75 2.98 4.61
C ASP A 48 2.13 2.10 5.71
N ILE A 49 2.93 1.78 6.74
CA ILE A 49 2.50 0.91 7.83
C ILE A 49 2.20 1.77 9.05
N PHE A 50 1.08 1.48 9.71
CA PHE A 50 0.74 2.12 10.98
C PHE A 50 0.59 1.09 12.10
N LEU A 51 1.00 1.51 13.30
CA LEU A 51 0.80 0.77 14.54
C LEU A 51 -0.44 1.31 15.24
N ILE A 52 -1.28 0.40 15.73
CA ILE A 52 -2.58 0.71 16.31
C ILE A 52 -2.44 0.80 17.82
N HIS A 53 -2.45 2.02 18.35
CA HIS A 53 -2.33 2.28 19.78
C HIS A 53 -3.70 2.64 20.37
N SER A 54 -4.21 1.75 21.23
CA SER A 54 -5.37 2.03 22.08
C SER A 54 -4.93 2.85 23.30
N THR A 55 -5.78 3.77 23.76
CA THR A 55 -5.56 4.56 24.99
C THR A 55 -6.63 4.28 26.05
N GLN A 56 -6.35 4.67 27.29
CA GLN A 56 -7.35 4.66 28.37
C GLN A 56 -8.29 5.88 28.35
N ASN A 57 -8.03 6.89 27.50
CA ASN A 57 -8.87 8.09 27.41
C ASN A 57 -10.11 7.80 26.56
N SER A 58 -11.07 7.08 27.16
CA SER A 58 -12.22 6.46 26.51
C SER A 58 -13.51 6.74 27.27
N TYR A 59 -14.65 6.65 26.56
CA TYR A 59 -15.97 6.62 27.18
C TYR A 59 -16.21 5.34 28.00
N PHE A 60 -15.36 4.32 27.85
CA PHE A 60 -15.53 3.00 28.42
C PHE A 60 -14.45 2.69 29.47
N LYS A 61 -14.88 2.37 30.69
CA LYS A 61 -13.98 2.10 31.83
C LYS A 61 -13.08 0.88 31.65
N ASN A 62 -13.44 -0.05 30.76
CA ASN A 62 -12.64 -1.24 30.46
C ASN A 62 -11.51 -0.95 29.46
N ALA A 63 -11.40 0.26 28.90
CA ALA A 63 -10.32 0.62 27.99
C ALA A 63 -8.93 0.40 28.60
N LYS A 64 -8.00 -0.07 27.77
CA LYS A 64 -6.59 -0.29 28.13
C LYS A 64 -5.67 0.41 27.14
N SER A 65 -4.51 0.83 27.65
CA SER A 65 -3.48 1.47 26.83
C SER A 65 -2.48 0.45 26.33
N GLY A 66 -2.30 0.36 25.02
CA GLY A 66 -1.27 -0.46 24.40
C GLY A 66 -1.59 -0.81 22.94
N ILE A 67 -0.76 -1.66 22.35
CA ILE A 67 -0.83 -1.95 20.91
C ILE A 67 -1.81 -3.08 20.68
N ILE A 68 -2.87 -2.80 19.93
CA ILE A 68 -3.93 -3.75 19.63
C ILE A 68 -3.78 -4.36 18.23
N GLY A 69 -2.87 -3.80 17.42
CA GLY A 69 -2.62 -4.29 16.07
C GLY A 69 -1.69 -3.39 15.25
N LEU A 70 -1.71 -3.64 13.95
CA LEU A 70 -1.04 -2.84 12.92
C LEU A 70 -1.91 -2.82 11.66
N GLY A 71 -1.60 -1.96 10.71
CA GLY A 71 -2.31 -1.94 9.44
C GLY A 71 -1.52 -1.29 8.33
N VAL A 72 -2.15 -1.28 7.15
CA VAL A 72 -1.61 -0.72 5.91
C VAL A 72 -2.52 0.39 5.44
N VAL A 73 -1.91 1.52 5.12
CA VAL A 73 -2.62 2.65 4.53
C VAL A 73 -3.08 2.29 3.13
N GLY A 74 -4.36 2.52 2.83
CA GLY A 74 -4.93 2.29 1.50
C GLY A 74 -4.78 3.48 0.56
N PRO A 75 -5.25 3.34 -0.68
CA PRO A 75 -5.51 4.48 -1.57
C PRO A 75 -6.77 5.24 -1.12
N ASP A 76 -6.95 6.48 -1.58
CA ASP A 76 -8.18 7.31 -1.41
C ASP A 76 -8.30 8.14 -0.11
N PHE A 77 -7.28 8.97 0.14
CA PHE A 77 -7.33 10.01 1.18
C PHE A 77 -8.46 11.00 0.94
N SER A 78 -9.18 11.37 2.00
CA SER A 78 -10.33 12.29 1.90
C SER A 78 -10.47 13.18 3.13
N ILE A 79 -11.28 14.23 2.99
CA ILE A 79 -11.64 15.13 4.10
C ILE A 79 -13.14 15.04 4.31
N LYS A 80 -13.58 14.58 5.48
CA LYS A 80 -15.00 14.39 5.77
C LYS A 80 -15.66 15.63 6.39
N LYS A 81 -16.96 15.76 6.14
CA LYS A 81 -17.83 16.78 6.77
C LYS A 81 -18.80 16.19 7.80
N ASN A 82 -19.14 14.92 7.67
CA ASN A 82 -20.05 14.20 8.57
C ASN A 82 -19.35 13.77 9.88
N LEU A 83 -20.15 13.40 10.88
CA LEU A 83 -19.69 12.89 12.18
C LEU A 83 -19.65 11.36 12.12
N LEU A 84 -18.51 10.77 12.47
CA LEU A 84 -18.31 9.31 12.33
C LEU A 84 -18.05 8.64 13.68
N TRP A 85 -17.23 9.27 14.51
CA TRP A 85 -16.81 8.70 15.79
C TRP A 85 -17.78 9.01 16.91
N LEU A 86 -17.88 8.11 17.91
CA LEU A 86 -18.74 8.29 19.09
C LEU A 86 -18.55 9.66 19.75
N TYR A 87 -17.31 10.13 19.89
CA TYR A 87 -17.06 11.46 20.44
C TYR A 87 -17.69 12.56 19.58
N GLU A 88 -17.56 12.49 18.25
CA GLU A 88 -18.07 13.50 17.34
C GLU A 88 -19.60 13.54 17.35
N THR A 89 -20.26 12.39 17.25
CA THR A 89 -21.72 12.28 17.30
C THR A 89 -22.25 12.67 18.68
N SER A 90 -21.49 12.40 19.74
CA SER A 90 -21.89 12.74 21.11
C SER A 90 -21.84 14.22 21.42
N ASN A 91 -20.89 14.95 20.81
CA ASN A 91 -20.62 16.37 21.07
C ASN A 91 -21.03 17.28 19.90
N ASN A 92 -21.51 16.70 18.80
CA ASN A 92 -21.87 17.41 17.56
C ASN A 92 -20.73 18.26 16.98
N ILE A 93 -19.50 17.71 16.95
CA ILE A 93 -18.30 18.39 16.46
C ILE A 93 -17.51 17.45 15.53
N ASN A 94 -17.13 17.93 14.35
CA ASN A 94 -16.21 17.23 13.45
C ASN A 94 -14.76 17.43 13.92
N LYS A 95 -14.26 16.49 14.72
CA LYS A 95 -12.94 16.61 15.37
C LYS A 95 -11.82 15.97 14.57
N TRP A 96 -12.12 14.95 13.76
CA TRP A 96 -11.14 14.22 12.96
C TRP A 96 -11.50 14.23 11.47
N PRO A 97 -11.46 15.39 10.80
CA PRO A 97 -11.90 15.51 9.41
C PRO A 97 -10.94 14.86 8.40
N LEU A 98 -9.65 14.71 8.71
CA LEU A 98 -8.65 14.21 7.76
C LEU A 98 -8.62 12.67 7.77
N LEU A 99 -9.20 12.04 6.75
CA LEU A 99 -9.31 10.58 6.68
C LEU A 99 -8.09 9.95 6.03
N VAL A 100 -7.59 8.91 6.70
CA VAL A 100 -6.57 7.98 6.20
C VAL A 100 -7.29 6.66 5.88
N PRO A 101 -7.39 6.25 4.61
CA PRO A 101 -7.96 4.96 4.23
C PRO A 101 -7.04 3.83 4.69
N LEU A 102 -7.62 2.67 4.98
CA LEU A 102 -6.90 1.49 5.47
C LEU A 102 -7.19 0.33 4.52
N SER A 103 -6.19 -0.25 3.87
CA SER A 103 -6.39 -1.42 3.01
C SER A 103 -6.44 -2.72 3.82
N GLU A 104 -5.66 -2.78 4.90
CA GLU A 104 -5.56 -3.95 5.78
C GLU A 104 -5.41 -3.52 7.23
N ILE A 105 -6.11 -4.22 8.14
CA ILE A 105 -5.94 -4.11 9.59
C ILE A 105 -5.67 -5.50 10.15
N TYR A 106 -4.65 -5.61 10.98
CA TYR A 106 -4.22 -6.83 11.66
C TYR A 106 -4.33 -6.63 13.16
N LEU A 107 -5.29 -7.29 13.79
CA LEU A 107 -5.52 -7.20 15.23
C LEU A 107 -4.91 -8.39 15.96
N PHE A 108 -4.43 -8.19 17.18
CA PHE A 108 -3.96 -9.28 18.05
C PHE A 108 -5.11 -10.12 18.65
N SER A 109 -6.33 -9.61 18.54
CA SER A 109 -7.53 -10.24 19.05
C SER A 109 -8.59 -10.31 17.97
N GLU A 110 -9.34 -11.41 18.00
CA GLU A 110 -10.47 -11.62 17.11
C GLU A 110 -11.65 -10.75 17.54
N LEU A 111 -12.18 -10.02 16.57
CA LEU A 111 -13.50 -9.42 16.61
C LEU A 111 -14.50 -10.25 15.79
N PRO A 112 -15.78 -10.24 16.16
CA PRO A 112 -16.83 -10.76 15.28
C PRO A 112 -16.80 -10.10 13.90
N PRO A 113 -17.29 -10.78 12.84
CA PRO A 113 -17.46 -10.21 11.51
C PRO A 113 -18.15 -8.84 11.55
N VAL A 114 -17.67 -7.89 10.75
CA VAL A 114 -18.06 -6.46 10.81
C VAL A 114 -19.53 -6.20 10.53
N GLU A 115 -20.22 -7.16 9.90
CA GLU A 115 -21.64 -7.15 9.58
C GLU A 115 -22.50 -7.48 10.82
N LYS A 116 -21.91 -8.15 11.84
CA LYS A 116 -22.65 -8.66 13.01
C LYS A 116 -22.73 -7.67 14.17
N TRP A 117 -22.19 -6.46 14.02
CA TRP A 117 -22.22 -5.45 15.08
C TRP A 117 -22.33 -4.04 14.52
N GLU A 118 -22.81 -3.11 15.33
CA GLU A 118 -23.06 -1.72 14.93
C GLU A 118 -21.89 -0.80 15.29
N ASN A 119 -21.74 0.30 14.55
CA ASN A 119 -20.75 1.34 14.91
C ASN A 119 -21.01 1.87 16.33
N PRO A 120 -19.98 2.13 17.16
CA PRO A 120 -20.15 2.72 18.48
C PRO A 120 -20.96 4.02 18.46
N SER A 121 -22.01 4.05 19.28
CA SER A 121 -22.96 5.15 19.42
C SER A 121 -23.47 5.27 20.87
N LYS A 122 -24.21 6.33 21.18
CA LYS A 122 -24.85 6.48 22.50
C LYS A 122 -25.92 5.41 22.75
N GLN A 123 -26.45 4.80 21.69
CA GLN A 123 -27.56 3.84 21.75
C GLN A 123 -27.08 2.40 22.01
N ASN A 124 -25.80 2.09 21.79
CA ASN A 124 -25.27 0.72 21.86
C ASN A 124 -24.00 0.59 22.73
N LEU A 125 -24.00 1.27 23.89
CA LEU A 125 -22.86 1.27 24.81
C LEU A 125 -22.51 -0.13 25.34
N ASP A 126 -23.49 -0.94 25.75
CA ASP A 126 -23.21 -2.27 26.29
C ASP A 126 -22.64 -3.25 25.24
N PRO A 127 -23.21 -3.37 24.02
CA PRO A 127 -22.56 -4.11 22.93
C PRO A 127 -21.16 -3.60 22.61
N THR A 128 -20.97 -2.27 22.56
CA THR A 128 -19.66 -1.66 22.30
C THR A 128 -18.65 -2.04 23.37
N LYS A 129 -19.05 -2.04 24.65
CA LYS A 129 -18.19 -2.44 25.76
C LYS A 129 -17.66 -3.86 25.60
N ASN A 130 -18.52 -4.81 25.18
CA ASN A 130 -18.13 -6.20 24.93
C ASN A 130 -17.14 -6.31 23.76
N LEU A 131 -17.33 -5.51 22.70
CA LEU A 131 -16.39 -5.44 21.58
C LEU A 131 -15.04 -4.86 22.01
N ILE A 132 -15.03 -3.87 22.91
CA ILE A 132 -13.79 -3.32 23.48
C ILE A 132 -13.05 -4.39 24.27
N ASP A 133 -13.74 -5.19 25.11
CA ASP A 133 -13.14 -6.30 25.84
C ASP A 133 -12.50 -7.33 24.89
N ALA A 134 -13.17 -7.64 23.77
CA ALA A 134 -12.63 -8.51 22.74
C ALA A 134 -11.39 -7.88 22.07
N LEU A 135 -11.47 -6.62 21.63
CA LEU A 135 -10.41 -5.90 20.92
C LEU A 135 -9.10 -5.83 21.72
N ILE A 136 -9.21 -5.61 23.03
CA ILE A 136 -8.05 -5.42 23.90
C ILE A 136 -7.64 -6.71 24.61
N LYS A 137 -8.21 -7.87 24.29
CA LYS A 137 -7.93 -9.13 25.00
C LYS A 137 -6.45 -9.53 24.96
N ASN A 138 -5.80 -9.39 23.80
CA ASN A 138 -4.42 -9.80 23.56
C ASN A 138 -3.49 -8.63 23.22
N TYR A 139 -3.85 -7.41 23.61
CA TYR A 139 -3.01 -6.23 23.36
C TYR A 139 -1.58 -6.40 23.93
N ILE A 140 -0.63 -5.67 23.35
CA ILE A 140 0.74 -5.55 23.87
C ILE A 140 0.79 -4.33 24.78
N PRO A 141 1.02 -4.50 26.10
CA PRO A 141 1.22 -3.37 27.01
C PRO A 141 2.42 -2.53 26.57
N LEU A 142 2.31 -1.20 26.66
CA LEU A 142 3.41 -0.30 26.28
C LEU A 142 4.71 -0.56 27.07
N SER A 143 4.60 -1.07 28.29
CA SER A 143 5.76 -1.45 29.11
C SER A 143 6.61 -2.56 28.49
N GLN A 144 6.06 -3.33 27.55
CA GLN A 144 6.78 -4.37 26.81
C GLN A 144 7.50 -3.83 25.57
N ILE A 145 7.28 -2.56 25.19
CA ILE A 145 7.78 -1.98 23.95
C ILE A 145 8.74 -0.83 24.26
N LYS A 146 10.04 -1.10 24.15
CA LYS A 146 11.09 -0.12 24.42
C LYS A 146 11.09 0.94 23.33
N GLY A 147 11.15 2.21 23.74
CA GLY A 147 11.23 3.36 22.83
C GLY A 147 9.91 3.74 22.17
N PHE A 148 8.78 3.17 22.61
CA PHE A 148 7.48 3.54 22.07
C PHE A 148 7.17 5.03 22.36
N PRO A 149 6.77 5.83 21.35
CA PRO A 149 6.45 7.23 21.58
C PRO A 149 5.33 7.38 22.62
N GLN A 150 5.42 8.33 23.56
CA GLN A 150 4.46 8.44 24.66
C GLN A 150 3.39 9.52 24.48
N MET A 151 3.62 10.51 23.60
CA MET A 151 2.75 11.68 23.44
C MET A 151 2.24 11.83 22.01
N GLY A 152 1.05 12.44 21.86
CA GLY A 152 0.42 12.78 20.57
C GLY A 152 -0.44 11.67 19.96
N SER A 153 -1.42 12.06 19.13
CA SER A 153 -2.32 11.11 18.45
C SER A 153 -1.76 10.55 17.13
N PHE A 154 -0.73 11.18 16.59
CA PHE A 154 -0.02 10.78 15.38
C PHE A 154 1.49 11.08 15.50
N SER A 155 2.33 10.11 15.17
CA SER A 155 3.79 10.28 15.14
C SER A 155 4.47 9.23 14.25
N GLY A 156 5.67 9.54 13.76
CA GLY A 156 6.56 8.52 13.20
C GLY A 156 7.03 7.53 14.26
N VAL A 157 7.43 6.35 13.83
CA VAL A 157 7.89 5.26 14.69
C VAL A 157 9.23 4.74 14.19
N SER A 158 10.16 4.47 15.11
CA SER A 158 11.45 3.92 14.72
C SER A 158 11.31 2.47 14.23
N PRO A 159 12.20 2.02 13.32
CA PRO A 159 12.24 0.62 12.89
C PRO A 159 12.39 -0.36 14.07
N ASP A 160 13.13 0.00 15.13
CA ASP A 160 13.28 -0.83 16.34
C ASP A 160 11.97 -1.08 17.09
N VAL A 161 11.13 -0.05 17.19
CA VAL A 161 9.81 -0.19 17.82
C VAL A 161 8.91 -1.05 16.95
N ALA A 162 8.88 -0.80 15.64
CA ALA A 162 8.10 -1.61 14.71
C ALA A 162 8.53 -3.07 14.71
N ARG A 163 9.85 -3.35 14.80
CA ARG A 163 10.40 -4.70 14.93
C ARG A 163 9.84 -5.43 16.15
N GLN A 164 9.83 -4.79 17.32
CA GLN A 164 9.31 -5.41 18.54
C GLN A 164 7.85 -5.89 18.39
N ILE A 165 7.04 -5.20 17.59
CA ILE A 165 5.62 -5.51 17.38
C ILE A 165 5.43 -6.49 16.21
N LEU A 166 6.17 -6.33 15.11
CA LEU A 166 6.09 -7.19 13.93
C LEU A 166 6.67 -8.58 14.18
N PHE A 167 7.68 -8.70 15.04
CA PHE A 167 8.25 -9.98 15.46
C PHE A 167 7.63 -10.52 16.76
N ASP A 168 6.59 -9.86 17.27
CA ASP A 168 5.78 -10.43 18.34
C ASP A 168 5.16 -11.77 17.90
N LYS A 169 4.99 -12.71 18.83
CA LYS A 169 4.52 -14.06 18.51
C LYS A 169 3.00 -14.21 18.56
N ARG A 170 2.27 -13.18 18.97
CA ARG A 170 0.79 -13.22 19.05
C ARG A 170 0.18 -13.42 17.66
N PRO A 171 -0.94 -14.16 17.57
CA PRO A 171 -1.66 -14.31 16.32
C PRO A 171 -2.17 -12.96 15.80
N LEU A 172 -2.41 -12.89 14.49
CA LEU A 172 -3.01 -11.74 13.84
C LEU A 172 -4.28 -12.14 13.11
N TYR A 173 -5.33 -11.36 13.33
CA TYR A 173 -6.62 -11.48 12.67
C TYR A 173 -6.72 -10.37 11.63
N LEU A 174 -6.89 -10.75 10.38
CA LEU A 174 -6.91 -9.84 9.24
C LEU A 174 -8.33 -9.35 8.98
N TYR A 175 -8.46 -8.02 8.89
CA TYR A 175 -9.64 -7.31 8.41
C TYR A 175 -9.25 -6.57 7.15
N THR A 176 -9.99 -6.81 6.09
CA THR A 176 -9.87 -6.12 4.81
C THR A 176 -11.20 -5.55 4.43
N ASP A 177 -11.20 -4.57 3.55
CA ASP A 177 -12.42 -4.11 2.92
C ASP A 177 -13.01 -5.24 2.06
N HIS A 178 -13.98 -5.98 2.61
CA HIS A 178 -14.78 -6.97 1.88
C HIS A 178 -15.93 -6.26 1.14
N GLY A 179 -15.68 -5.19 0.36
CA GLY A 179 -16.83 -4.49 -0.21
C GLY A 179 -16.66 -3.23 -1.05
N VAL A 180 -15.53 -2.94 -1.71
CA VAL A 180 -15.53 -1.91 -2.78
C VAL A 180 -16.11 -2.46 -4.08
N THR A 181 -17.34 -2.97 -4.01
CA THR A 181 -18.28 -3.01 -5.15
C THR A 181 -19.69 -2.63 -4.70
N GLN A 182 -19.81 -1.76 -3.69
CA GLN A 182 -21.02 -0.98 -3.49
C GLN A 182 -20.64 0.48 -3.37
N ILE A 183 -20.74 1.16 -4.52
CA ILE A 183 -21.35 2.46 -4.71
C ILE A 183 -21.80 3.08 -3.37
N ILE A 184 -20.85 3.66 -2.63
CA ILE A 184 -21.17 4.92 -1.98
C ILE A 184 -21.43 5.81 -3.17
N GLU A 185 -22.69 6.21 -3.36
CA GLU A 185 -23.08 7.27 -4.27
C GLU A 185 -22.14 8.45 -3.99
N LYS A 186 -21.04 8.51 -4.75
CA LYS A 186 -20.21 9.69 -4.87
C LYS A 186 -21.16 10.72 -5.43
N ASP A 187 -21.61 11.60 -4.56
CA ASP A 187 -21.96 12.94 -4.99
C ASP A 187 -20.73 13.45 -5.75
N THR A 188 -20.91 13.46 -7.06
CA THR A 188 -19.85 13.40 -8.07
C THR A 188 -19.31 14.80 -8.23
N THR A 189 -18.43 15.22 -7.32
CA THR A 189 -17.75 16.51 -7.46
C THR A 189 -16.24 16.47 -7.21
N ASP A 190 -15.67 15.46 -6.56
CA ASP A 190 -14.22 15.45 -6.29
C ASP A 190 -13.40 14.66 -7.33
N LYS A 191 -13.36 15.17 -8.56
CA LYS A 191 -12.32 14.82 -9.55
C LYS A 191 -10.90 14.96 -8.98
N LYS A 192 -10.73 15.83 -7.99
CA LYS A 192 -9.45 16.08 -7.30
C LYS A 192 -8.90 14.86 -6.57
N ALA A 193 -9.72 13.98 -5.99
CA ALA A 193 -9.22 12.84 -5.22
C ALA A 193 -8.62 11.75 -6.12
N GLU A 194 -9.27 11.44 -7.25
CA GLU A 194 -8.73 10.52 -8.26
C GLU A 194 -7.48 11.09 -8.94
N GLU A 195 -7.40 12.41 -9.16
CA GLU A 195 -6.21 13.06 -9.69
C GLU A 195 -5.02 13.06 -8.71
N ILE A 196 -5.26 13.13 -7.40
CA ILE A 196 -4.20 13.08 -6.37
C ILE A 196 -3.54 11.69 -6.35
N ASN A 197 -4.30 10.61 -6.54
CA ASN A 197 -3.77 9.25 -6.52
C ASN A 197 -3.00 8.86 -7.79
N ARG A 198 -3.12 9.58 -8.90
CA ARG A 198 -2.38 9.32 -10.15
C ARG A 198 -1.13 10.18 -10.31
N LYS A 199 -0.77 10.99 -9.32
CA LYS A 199 0.41 11.86 -9.40
C LYS A 199 1.70 11.04 -9.33
N PHE A 200 2.60 11.28 -10.29
CA PHE A 200 3.96 10.75 -10.24
C PHE A 200 4.77 11.39 -9.12
N ASP A 201 5.42 10.54 -8.33
CA ASP A 201 6.42 10.92 -7.35
C ASP A 201 7.81 10.53 -7.85
N VAL A 202 8.80 11.42 -7.69
CA VAL A 202 10.20 11.08 -7.95
C VAL A 202 10.62 9.97 -7.00
N VAL A 203 11.22 8.90 -7.53
CA VAL A 203 11.76 7.79 -6.76
C VAL A 203 13.27 7.66 -6.95
N LYS A 204 13.98 7.33 -5.87
CA LYS A 204 15.45 7.16 -5.86
C LYS A 204 15.87 5.70 -5.76
N ASN A 205 14.96 4.82 -5.38
CA ASN A 205 15.23 3.41 -5.11
C ASN A 205 13.91 2.62 -5.18
N SER A 206 14.02 1.29 -5.27
CA SER A 206 12.85 0.40 -5.37
C SER A 206 11.98 0.47 -4.13
N LYS A 207 12.54 0.85 -2.99
CA LYS A 207 11.77 0.98 -1.74
C LYS A 207 10.71 2.07 -1.82
N GLU A 208 11.05 3.21 -2.40
CA GLU A 208 10.10 4.32 -2.61
C GLU A 208 9.00 3.93 -3.61
N ALA A 209 9.35 3.21 -4.68
CA ALA A 209 8.39 2.71 -5.65
C ALA A 209 7.48 1.59 -5.09
N MET A 210 7.98 0.78 -4.15
CA MET A 210 7.25 -0.32 -3.51
C MET A 210 6.32 0.12 -2.38
N ARG A 211 6.27 1.41 -2.04
CA ARG A 211 5.33 1.87 -1.01
C ARG A 211 3.91 1.48 -1.37
N TYR A 212 3.54 1.57 -2.64
CA TYR A 212 2.22 1.22 -3.19
C TYR A 212 1.90 -0.28 -3.27
N ALA A 213 2.82 -1.16 -2.89
CA ALA A 213 2.46 -2.56 -2.63
C ALA A 213 1.63 -2.59 -1.33
N ASP A 214 0.32 -2.39 -1.44
CA ASP A 214 -0.64 -2.12 -0.37
C ASP A 214 -0.92 -3.32 0.55
N THR A 215 0.11 -4.03 1.03
CA THR A 215 -0.10 -5.18 1.91
C THR A 215 1.07 -5.52 2.84
N LEU A 216 0.74 -5.94 4.07
CA LEU A 216 1.69 -6.54 5.02
C LEU A 216 1.90 -8.03 4.77
N LYS A 217 1.11 -8.66 3.89
CA LYS A 217 1.27 -10.09 3.52
C LYS A 217 2.61 -10.40 2.87
N ILE A 218 3.33 -9.37 2.42
CA ILE A 218 4.69 -9.50 1.88
C ILE A 218 5.75 -9.77 2.97
N PHE A 219 5.41 -9.59 4.25
CA PHE A 219 6.33 -9.85 5.36
C PHE A 219 6.11 -11.27 5.90
N GLU A 220 7.12 -12.13 5.75
CA GLU A 220 7.09 -13.52 6.22
C GLU A 220 6.72 -13.66 7.71
N SER A 221 7.26 -12.79 8.56
CA SER A 221 6.94 -12.78 9.99
C SER A 221 5.47 -12.51 10.26
N VAL A 222 4.84 -11.60 9.52
CA VAL A 222 3.40 -11.32 9.64
C VAL A 222 2.59 -12.48 9.10
N LYS A 223 2.92 -12.95 7.90
CA LYS A 223 2.20 -13.97 7.14
C LYS A 223 2.01 -15.28 7.88
N THR A 224 3.05 -15.74 8.57
CA THR A 224 3.03 -16.95 9.41
C THR A 224 2.13 -16.85 10.64
N ARG A 225 1.81 -15.62 11.09
CA ARG A 225 0.97 -15.35 12.27
C ARG A 225 -0.50 -15.11 11.92
N ILE A 226 -0.82 -14.91 10.64
CA ILE A 226 -2.19 -14.67 10.20
C ILE A 226 -2.99 -15.95 10.41
N ILE A 227 -3.99 -15.89 11.28
CA ILE A 227 -4.96 -16.97 11.43
C ILE A 227 -5.89 -16.91 10.22
N ARG A 228 -5.83 -17.95 9.38
CA ARG A 228 -6.72 -18.16 8.23
C ARG A 228 -7.58 -19.38 8.53
N GLU A 229 -8.88 -19.32 8.24
CA GLU A 229 -9.68 -20.55 8.20
C GLU A 229 -9.03 -21.57 7.25
N PRO A 230 -9.08 -22.88 7.57
CA PRO A 230 -8.13 -23.84 7.01
C PRO A 230 -8.38 -24.10 5.53
N THR A 231 -7.39 -23.79 4.69
CA THR A 231 -7.26 -24.39 3.35
C THR A 231 -5.78 -24.62 3.06
N SER A 232 -5.38 -25.89 2.92
CA SER A 232 -4.00 -26.36 2.76
C SER A 232 -3.31 -25.91 1.46
N GLN A 233 -4.05 -25.28 0.54
CA GLN A 233 -3.56 -24.79 -0.75
C GLN A 233 -2.69 -23.51 -0.61
N TYR A 234 -2.87 -22.73 0.46
CA TYR A 234 -2.27 -21.40 0.62
C TYR A 234 -0.76 -21.37 0.93
N SER A 235 -0.18 -22.42 1.51
CA SER A 235 1.24 -22.41 1.91
C SER A 235 2.21 -22.44 0.73
N ARG A 236 1.83 -23.05 -0.39
CA ARG A 236 2.65 -23.12 -1.62
C ARG A 236 2.57 -21.82 -2.43
N ASP A 237 1.39 -21.21 -2.49
CA ASP A 237 1.17 -19.92 -3.18
C ASP A 237 1.96 -18.79 -2.52
N ASN A 238 2.09 -18.87 -1.20
CA ASN A 238 2.85 -17.96 -0.38
C ASN A 238 4.34 -17.88 -0.77
N GLU A 239 5.06 -19.01 -0.90
CA GLU A 239 6.48 -18.99 -1.32
C GLU A 239 6.66 -18.49 -2.76
N LEU A 240 5.72 -18.83 -3.64
CA LEU A 240 5.72 -18.37 -5.03
C LEU A 240 5.55 -16.85 -5.10
N LEU A 241 4.71 -16.29 -4.23
CA LEU A 241 4.47 -14.86 -4.11
C LEU A 241 5.69 -14.10 -3.57
N ASP A 242 6.43 -14.67 -2.61
CA ASP A 242 7.65 -14.01 -2.09
C ASP A 242 8.80 -13.99 -3.11
N ARG A 243 8.95 -15.09 -3.86
CA ARG A 243 9.90 -15.16 -4.98
C ARG A 243 9.53 -14.14 -6.05
N ALA A 244 8.24 -14.01 -6.36
CA ALA A 244 7.74 -13.04 -7.31
C ALA A 244 8.01 -11.59 -6.88
N ASN A 245 7.73 -11.25 -5.62
CA ASN A 245 7.98 -9.92 -5.07
C ASN A 245 9.47 -9.59 -5.02
N THR A 246 10.32 -10.53 -4.58
CA THR A 246 11.78 -10.33 -4.54
C THR A 246 12.34 -10.08 -5.94
N ALA A 247 11.88 -10.84 -6.94
CA ALA A 247 12.31 -10.66 -8.32
C ALA A 247 11.88 -9.29 -8.86
N HIS A 248 10.61 -8.91 -8.67
CA HIS A 248 10.09 -7.60 -9.09
C HIS A 248 10.91 -6.45 -8.48
N GLN A 249 11.17 -6.48 -7.17
CA GLN A 249 11.93 -5.44 -6.47
C GLN A 249 13.38 -5.32 -6.93
N THR A 250 14.02 -6.47 -7.20
CA THR A 250 15.41 -6.50 -7.68
C THR A 250 15.50 -5.83 -9.05
N ILE A 251 14.57 -6.19 -9.95
CA ILE A 251 14.48 -5.63 -11.30
C ILE A 251 14.22 -4.13 -11.25
N LEU A 252 13.26 -3.70 -10.41
CA LEU A 252 12.92 -2.29 -10.28
C LEU A 252 14.10 -1.46 -9.76
N GLN A 253 14.86 -1.97 -8.79
CA GLN A 253 16.05 -1.30 -8.30
C GLN A 253 17.14 -1.20 -9.38
N GLN A 254 17.31 -2.26 -10.18
CA GLN A 254 18.25 -2.26 -11.30
C GLN A 254 17.85 -1.25 -12.37
N LEU A 255 16.56 -1.17 -12.72
CA LEU A 255 16.05 -0.14 -13.64
C LEU A 255 16.31 1.27 -13.10
N ILE A 256 15.95 1.55 -11.85
CA ILE A 256 16.17 2.87 -11.25
C ILE A 256 17.66 3.24 -11.29
N ASN A 257 18.55 2.33 -10.93
CA ASN A 257 19.99 2.57 -10.97
C ASN A 257 20.49 2.81 -12.40
N LEU A 258 20.05 1.97 -13.35
CA LEU A 258 20.42 2.05 -14.75
C LEU A 258 20.01 3.39 -15.37
N PHE A 259 18.76 3.80 -15.16
CA PHE A 259 18.23 5.02 -15.76
C PHE A 259 18.86 6.27 -15.15
N ARG A 260 19.04 6.30 -13.82
CA ARG A 260 19.70 7.43 -13.15
C ARG A 260 21.17 7.56 -13.54
N SER A 261 21.90 6.45 -13.74
CA SER A 261 23.29 6.52 -14.20
C SER A 261 23.43 7.08 -15.62
N HIS A 262 22.36 7.04 -16.41
CA HIS A 262 22.29 7.60 -17.76
C HIS A 262 21.55 8.95 -17.82
N GLY A 263 21.39 9.62 -16.67
CA GLY A 263 20.85 10.99 -16.60
C GLY A 263 19.33 11.09 -16.73
N TYR A 264 18.60 10.00 -16.52
CA TYR A 264 17.13 10.03 -16.49
C TYR A 264 16.62 10.30 -15.08
N GLU A 265 15.55 11.07 -15.00
CA GLU A 265 14.71 11.14 -13.81
C GLU A 265 13.77 9.93 -13.77
N THR A 266 13.50 9.44 -12.57
CA THR A 266 12.73 8.21 -12.34
C THR A 266 11.58 8.48 -11.39
N PHE A 267 10.38 8.04 -11.76
CA PHE A 267 9.12 8.31 -11.08
C PHE A 267 8.32 7.01 -10.91
N SER A 268 7.40 6.99 -9.94
CA SER A 268 6.38 5.95 -9.79
C SER A 268 5.06 6.55 -9.33
N SER A 269 3.98 5.77 -9.40
CA SER A 269 2.67 6.10 -8.80
C SER A 269 2.05 4.83 -8.22
N PRO A 270 0.90 4.90 -7.53
CA PRO A 270 0.16 3.70 -7.12
C PRO A 270 -0.14 2.70 -8.23
N PHE A 271 -0.19 3.17 -9.48
CA PHE A 271 -0.52 2.34 -10.63
C PHE A 271 0.69 2.02 -11.49
N VAL A 272 1.68 2.93 -11.57
CA VAL A 272 2.82 2.79 -12.47
C VAL A 272 4.05 2.30 -11.72
N ASP A 273 4.54 1.11 -12.08
CA ASP A 273 5.75 0.51 -11.51
C ASP A 273 6.95 1.46 -11.61
N MET A 274 7.23 1.95 -12.82
CA MET A 274 8.24 2.97 -13.06
C MET A 274 8.02 3.71 -14.37
N PHE A 275 8.16 5.03 -14.31
CA PHE A 275 8.29 5.91 -15.46
C PHE A 275 9.66 6.61 -15.38
N ALA A 276 10.39 6.67 -16.49
CA ALA A 276 11.67 7.37 -16.55
C ALA A 276 11.73 8.27 -17.78
N HIS A 277 12.27 9.47 -17.63
CA HIS A 277 12.43 10.35 -18.77
C HIS A 277 13.65 11.26 -18.63
N ASN A 278 14.10 11.77 -19.78
CA ASN A 278 14.90 12.97 -19.89
C ASN A 278 14.17 13.93 -20.85
N GLU A 279 14.82 15.02 -21.26
CA GLU A 279 14.20 16.02 -22.14
C GLU A 279 13.79 15.46 -23.53
N ASN A 280 14.38 14.35 -23.98
CA ASN A 280 14.22 13.84 -25.34
C ASN A 280 13.45 12.51 -25.41
N ARG A 281 13.62 11.64 -24.40
CA ARG A 281 13.15 10.25 -24.40
C ARG A 281 12.39 9.92 -23.13
N SER A 282 11.34 9.11 -23.26
CA SER A 282 10.58 8.59 -22.11
C SER A 282 10.41 7.08 -22.18
N PHE A 283 10.38 6.46 -21.01
CA PHE A 283 10.28 5.02 -20.84
C PHE A 283 9.23 4.71 -19.77
N LEU A 284 8.25 3.89 -20.13
CA LEU A 284 7.22 3.39 -19.24
C LEU A 284 7.41 1.89 -19.04
N PHE A 285 7.57 1.47 -17.80
CA PHE A 285 7.89 0.10 -17.44
C PHE A 285 6.74 -0.58 -16.70
N GLU A 286 6.53 -1.85 -17.04
CA GLU A 286 5.71 -2.78 -16.27
C GLU A 286 6.54 -4.03 -15.95
N VAL A 287 6.82 -4.26 -14.68
CA VAL A 287 7.66 -5.37 -14.21
C VAL A 287 6.77 -6.54 -13.81
N LYS A 288 6.88 -7.65 -14.54
CA LYS A 288 6.09 -8.86 -14.27
C LYS A 288 6.95 -9.98 -13.73
N SER A 289 6.54 -10.55 -12.59
CA SER A 289 7.06 -11.85 -12.19
C SER A 289 6.47 -12.93 -13.09
N THR A 290 7.33 -13.56 -13.91
CA THR A 290 6.92 -14.52 -14.93
C THR A 290 7.74 -15.80 -14.86
N GLU A 291 7.06 -16.91 -15.10
CA GLU A 291 7.63 -18.18 -15.53
C GLU A 291 7.08 -18.52 -16.92
N ASN A 292 7.70 -19.47 -17.62
CA ASN A 292 7.26 -19.83 -18.98
C ASN A 292 5.79 -20.27 -19.04
N SER A 293 5.29 -20.89 -17.97
CA SER A 293 3.90 -21.35 -17.86
C SER A 293 2.88 -20.20 -17.73
N ASN A 294 3.28 -19.03 -17.24
CA ASN A 294 2.36 -17.92 -16.95
C ASN A 294 2.67 -16.62 -17.72
N PHE A 295 3.73 -16.61 -18.54
CA PHE A 295 4.18 -15.43 -19.29
C PHE A 295 3.04 -14.77 -20.08
N ARG A 296 2.25 -15.54 -20.84
CA ARG A 296 1.13 -14.99 -21.63
C ARG A 296 0.13 -14.24 -20.76
N THR A 297 -0.32 -14.84 -19.66
CA THR A 297 -1.33 -14.24 -18.78
C THR A 297 -0.81 -12.96 -18.13
N GLN A 298 0.45 -12.95 -17.69
CA GLN A 298 1.06 -11.76 -17.08
C GLN A 298 1.32 -10.66 -18.11
N ALA A 299 1.81 -11.03 -19.30
CA ALA A 299 2.03 -10.08 -20.38
C ALA A 299 0.72 -9.45 -20.86
N ARG A 300 -0.39 -10.20 -20.97
CA ARG A 300 -1.71 -9.64 -21.29
C ARG A 300 -2.13 -8.53 -20.33
N LYS A 301 -1.96 -8.77 -19.03
CA LYS A 301 -2.24 -7.76 -18.00
C LYS A 301 -1.32 -6.56 -18.17
N GLY A 302 -0.02 -6.81 -18.35
CA GLY A 302 0.97 -5.75 -18.52
C GLY A 302 0.73 -4.88 -19.76
N ILE A 303 0.26 -5.44 -20.88
CA ILE A 303 -0.13 -4.66 -22.07
C ILE A 303 -1.26 -3.69 -21.72
N ALA A 304 -2.32 -4.19 -21.09
CA ALA A 304 -3.48 -3.35 -20.73
C ALA A 304 -3.06 -2.23 -19.77
N GLN A 305 -2.25 -2.56 -18.77
CA GLN A 305 -1.70 -1.62 -17.80
C GLN A 305 -0.85 -0.53 -18.48
N LEU A 306 0.12 -0.89 -19.32
CA LEU A 306 0.96 0.07 -20.04
C LEU A 306 0.14 1.05 -20.89
N LEU A 307 -0.90 0.56 -21.57
CA LEU A 307 -1.78 1.41 -22.39
C LEU A 307 -2.65 2.33 -21.53
N GLU A 308 -3.15 1.83 -20.40
CA GLU A 308 -3.90 2.64 -19.44
C GLU A 308 -3.03 3.76 -18.86
N TYR A 309 -1.82 3.42 -18.39
CA TYR A 309 -0.89 4.35 -17.76
C TYR A 309 -0.36 5.39 -18.73
N GLU A 310 -0.12 5.01 -19.99
CA GLU A 310 0.23 5.97 -21.04
C GLU A 310 -0.87 7.03 -21.19
N TYR A 311 -2.13 6.61 -21.28
CA TYR A 311 -3.27 7.50 -21.51
C TYR A 311 -3.57 8.41 -20.32
N PHE A 312 -3.69 7.86 -19.12
CA PHE A 312 -4.15 8.61 -17.95
C PHE A 312 -3.02 9.30 -17.18
N ASP A 313 -1.83 8.70 -17.12
CA ASP A 313 -0.77 9.12 -16.21
C ASP A 313 0.34 9.85 -16.98
N VAL A 314 0.96 9.20 -17.98
CA VAL A 314 2.12 9.75 -18.71
C VAL A 314 1.75 10.96 -19.57
N GLN A 315 0.66 10.89 -20.35
CA GLN A 315 0.22 12.02 -21.18
C GLN A 315 -0.14 13.24 -20.33
N LYS A 316 -0.82 13.02 -19.20
CA LYS A 316 -1.14 14.09 -18.26
C LYS A 316 0.14 14.68 -17.65
N PHE A 317 1.06 13.84 -17.18
CA PHE A 317 2.33 14.29 -16.63
C PHE A 317 3.14 15.12 -17.63
N ALA A 318 3.25 14.66 -18.88
CA ALA A 318 3.97 15.39 -19.92
C ALA A 318 3.32 16.76 -20.18
N LYS A 319 1.99 16.82 -20.26
CA LYS A 319 1.24 18.06 -20.43
C LYS A 319 1.42 19.02 -19.26
N ASP A 320 1.28 18.53 -18.03
CA ASP A 320 1.35 19.35 -16.80
C ASP A 320 2.77 19.91 -16.56
N ASN A 321 3.80 19.28 -17.14
CA ASN A 321 5.20 19.70 -17.04
C ASN A 321 5.76 20.28 -18.35
N GLU A 322 4.92 20.54 -19.35
CA GLU A 322 5.32 21.10 -20.66
C GLU A 322 6.42 20.28 -21.38
N LEU A 323 6.41 18.96 -21.20
CA LEU A 323 7.39 18.04 -21.80
C LEU A 323 6.89 17.51 -23.15
N THR A 324 7.80 17.42 -24.12
CA THR A 324 7.56 16.74 -25.40
C THR A 324 8.65 15.70 -25.62
N PHE A 325 8.27 14.43 -25.68
CA PHE A 325 9.22 13.34 -25.90
C PHE A 325 9.26 12.96 -27.39
N HIS A 326 10.44 12.95 -27.97
CA HIS A 326 10.66 12.54 -29.36
C HIS A 326 10.67 11.01 -29.52
N GLU A 327 11.18 10.30 -28.50
CA GLU A 327 11.14 8.85 -28.45
C GLU A 327 10.42 8.37 -27.18
N GLN A 328 9.40 7.55 -27.38
CA GLN A 328 8.60 6.99 -26.29
C GLN A 328 8.65 5.47 -26.36
N HIS A 329 9.04 4.84 -25.25
CA HIS A 329 9.20 3.39 -25.16
C HIS A 329 8.30 2.83 -24.05
N LYS A 330 7.51 1.82 -24.40
CA LYS A 330 6.71 1.02 -23.46
C LYS A 330 7.34 -0.35 -23.33
N LEU A 331 7.61 -0.81 -22.12
CA LEU A 331 8.42 -1.99 -21.87
C LEU A 331 7.77 -2.91 -20.84
N ILE A 332 7.57 -4.16 -21.23
CA ILE A 332 7.29 -5.25 -20.29
C ILE A 332 8.63 -5.86 -19.88
N ILE A 333 8.89 -5.89 -18.57
CA ILE A 333 10.11 -6.44 -18.00
C ILE A 333 9.78 -7.72 -17.24
N PRO A 334 9.89 -8.89 -17.88
CA PRO A 334 9.65 -10.17 -17.23
C PRO A 334 10.81 -10.56 -16.31
N SER A 335 10.50 -11.25 -15.20
CA SER A 335 11.52 -11.74 -14.27
C SER A 335 12.34 -12.93 -14.78
N LYS A 336 11.86 -13.61 -15.82
CA LYS A 336 12.58 -14.67 -16.54
C LYS A 336 12.41 -14.45 -18.04
N GLN A 337 13.46 -14.75 -18.80
CA GLN A 337 13.40 -14.63 -20.26
C GLN A 337 12.28 -15.54 -20.82
N PRO A 338 11.30 -14.98 -21.54
CA PRO A 338 10.21 -15.76 -22.09
C PRO A 338 10.69 -16.65 -23.23
N LYS A 339 10.25 -17.91 -23.24
CA LYS A 339 10.50 -18.86 -24.35
C LYS A 339 9.46 -18.78 -25.47
N ASP A 340 8.32 -18.14 -25.22
CA ASP A 340 7.23 -18.04 -26.19
C ASP A 340 7.49 -16.90 -27.19
N VAL A 341 8.29 -17.21 -28.21
CA VAL A 341 8.70 -16.26 -29.25
C VAL A 341 7.49 -15.69 -29.99
N ASN A 342 6.46 -16.49 -30.27
CA ASN A 342 5.26 -16.01 -30.97
C ASN A 342 4.52 -14.95 -30.17
N TYR A 343 4.42 -15.12 -28.85
CA TYR A 343 3.77 -14.14 -28.00
C TYR A 343 4.63 -12.88 -27.83
N VAL A 344 5.95 -13.00 -27.79
CA VAL A 344 6.86 -11.84 -27.84
C VAL A 344 6.68 -11.05 -29.14
N THR A 345 6.59 -11.73 -30.29
CA THR A 345 6.32 -11.09 -31.59
C THR A 345 4.97 -10.36 -31.59
N PHE A 346 3.93 -10.94 -30.96
CA PHE A 346 2.65 -10.26 -30.78
C PHE A 346 2.78 -8.99 -29.92
N ILE A 347 3.51 -9.03 -28.81
CA ILE A 347 3.74 -7.83 -27.98
C ILE A 347 4.48 -6.75 -28.81
N ASN A 348 5.51 -7.14 -29.57
CA ASN A 348 6.28 -6.22 -30.39
C ASN A 348 5.46 -5.62 -31.54
N SER A 349 4.47 -6.33 -32.11
CA SER A 349 3.59 -5.76 -33.14
C SER A 349 2.75 -4.58 -32.62
N LEU A 350 2.55 -4.49 -31.29
CA LEU A 350 1.91 -3.37 -30.60
C LEU A 350 2.87 -2.21 -30.30
N ARG A 351 4.11 -2.24 -30.82
CA ARG A 351 5.19 -1.29 -30.48
C ARG A 351 5.54 -1.27 -28.98
N ILE A 352 5.32 -2.39 -28.29
CA ILE A 352 5.74 -2.60 -26.91
C ILE A 352 6.99 -3.47 -26.93
N GLY A 353 8.06 -3.02 -26.28
CA GLY A 353 9.29 -3.79 -26.13
C GLY A 353 9.17 -4.82 -25.00
N VAL A 354 9.93 -5.90 -25.13
CA VAL A 354 10.17 -6.86 -24.05
C VAL A 354 11.66 -6.86 -23.79
N ALA A 355 12.08 -6.66 -22.54
CA ALA A 355 13.49 -6.57 -22.21
C ALA A 355 13.83 -7.26 -20.89
N MET A 356 15.01 -7.87 -20.83
CA MET A 356 15.63 -8.30 -19.59
C MET A 356 16.53 -7.18 -19.07
N VAL A 357 16.53 -6.98 -17.75
CA VAL A 357 17.46 -6.04 -17.11
C VAL A 357 18.74 -6.79 -16.79
N GLU A 358 19.83 -6.36 -17.41
CA GLU A 358 21.18 -6.79 -17.09
C GLU A 358 21.91 -5.62 -16.42
N SER A 359 22.98 -5.89 -15.66
CA SER A 359 23.55 -4.94 -14.68
C SER A 359 23.88 -3.53 -15.19
N LYS A 360 24.02 -3.34 -16.51
CA LYS A 360 24.36 -2.05 -17.14
C LYS A 360 23.57 -1.73 -18.41
N ASN A 361 22.59 -2.53 -18.80
CA ASN A 361 21.86 -2.33 -20.05
C ASN A 361 20.49 -3.04 -20.03
N LEU A 362 19.64 -2.63 -20.96
CA LEU A 362 18.42 -3.36 -21.31
C LEU A 362 18.73 -4.31 -22.46
N LYS A 363 18.56 -5.60 -22.23
CA LYS A 363 18.70 -6.61 -23.28
C LYS A 363 17.35 -6.89 -23.94
N PRO A 364 17.18 -6.55 -25.23
CA PRO A 364 15.94 -6.84 -25.96
C PRO A 364 15.66 -8.34 -26.00
N VAL A 365 14.38 -8.68 -25.85
CA VAL A 365 13.84 -9.99 -26.17
C VAL A 365 12.85 -9.79 -27.32
N GLY A 366 13.27 -10.17 -28.53
CA GLY A 366 12.54 -9.85 -29.76
C GLY A 366 13.04 -8.55 -30.40
N THR A 367 12.12 -7.71 -30.87
CA THR A 367 12.47 -6.48 -31.58
C THR A 367 12.94 -5.38 -30.63
N ASP A 368 14.09 -4.78 -30.95
CA ASP A 368 14.55 -3.55 -30.29
C ASP A 368 14.02 -2.32 -31.04
N PHE A 369 13.27 -1.48 -30.33
CA PHE A 369 12.77 -0.21 -30.85
C PHE A 369 13.70 0.96 -30.52
N GLY A 370 14.98 0.70 -30.23
CA GLY A 370 15.99 1.68 -29.82
C GLY A 370 16.09 1.85 -28.31
N PHE A 371 15.30 1.10 -27.52
CA PHE A 371 15.30 1.20 -26.06
C PHE A 371 16.56 0.61 -25.42
N SER A 372 17.30 -0.25 -26.14
CA SER A 372 18.59 -0.79 -25.66
C SER A 372 19.73 0.23 -25.66
N LYS A 373 19.57 1.34 -26.39
CA LYS A 373 20.51 2.47 -26.47
C LYS A 373 20.37 3.36 -25.23
N ILE A 374 20.43 2.75 -24.05
CA ILE A 374 20.54 3.47 -22.79
C ILE A 374 21.91 3.29 -22.19
#